data_AF-A0A6J4VSM9-F1
#
_entry.id   AF-A0A6J4VSM9-F1
#
_cell.length_a   1.000
_cell.length_b   1.000
_cell.length_c   1.000
_cell.angle_alpha   90.00
_cell.angle_beta   90.00
_cell.angle_gamma   90.00
#
_symmetry.space_group_name_H-M   'P 1'
#
loop_
_entity.id
_entity.type
_entity.pdbx_description
1 polymer ?
#
loop_
_entity_poly.entity_id
_entity_poly.type
_entity_poly.pdbx_seq_one_letter_code
_entity_poly.pdbx_strand_id
1 'polypeptide(L)'
;MLGSLLGLLGLALLDSVNPSALAMTLYLVTTGARTGRVLTYIAAVFLTYFTIGLLLMLGLTTLLSTFQAAFENMVAYVVQAVTGAAMLIYSFSPNKLEKDDGVETKAPRSGGFAAMFLLGVTITATEFPTAFPYLGPSAF
;
A
#
# COMPACT_ATOMS: atom_id res chain seq x y z
N MET A 1 -24.03 0.24 -16.75
CA MET A 1 -23.20 -0.97 -16.98
C MET A 1 -21.94 -0.65 -17.76
N LEU A 2 -22.01 -0.08 -18.98
CA LEU A 2 -20.82 0.26 -19.77
C LEU A 2 -19.89 1.29 -19.07
N GLY A 3 -20.47 2.34 -18.48
CA GLY A 3 -19.71 3.36 -17.73
C GLY A 3 -19.02 2.83 -16.48
N SER A 4 -19.64 1.86 -15.78
CA SER A 4 -19.05 1.19 -14.62
C SER A 4 -17.86 0.31 -15.02
N LEU A 5 -17.96 -0.37 -16.16
CA LEU A 5 -16.88 -1.20 -16.70
C LEU A 5 -15.68 -0.36 -17.16
N LEU A 6 -15.95 0.79 -17.80
CA LEU A 6 -14.92 1.78 -18.17
C LEU A 6 -14.25 2.41 -16.96
N GLY A 7 -15.02 2.73 -15.90
CA GLY A 7 -14.47 3.22 -14.64
C GLY A 7 -13.58 2.19 -13.94
N LEU A 8 -14.02 0.93 -13.89
CA LEU A 8 -13.23 -0.19 -13.37
C LEU A 8 -11.95 -0.41 -14.18
N LEU A 9 -12.01 -0.34 -15.51
CA LEU A 9 -10.83 -0.44 -16.35
C LEU A 9 -9.87 0.73 -16.11
N GLY A 10 -10.37 1.96 -15.99
CA GLY A 10 -9.55 3.14 -15.68
C GLY A 10 -8.84 3.01 -14.34
N LEU A 11 -9.56 2.57 -13.30
CA LEU A 11 -8.99 2.31 -11.97
C LEU A 11 -7.99 1.14 -11.99
N ALA A 12 -8.29 0.05 -12.71
CA ALA A 12 -7.40 -1.09 -12.83
C ALA A 12 -6.11 -0.74 -13.60
N LEU A 13 -6.20 0.12 -14.61
CA LEU A 13 -5.03 0.66 -15.31
C LEU A 13 -4.21 1.56 -14.38
N LEU A 14 -4.87 2.43 -13.61
CA LEU A 14 -4.20 3.30 -12.65
C LEU A 14 -3.46 2.50 -11.57
N ASP A 15 -4.10 1.44 -11.04
CA ASP A 15 -3.49 0.54 -10.05
C ASP A 15 -2.37 -0.34 -10.67
N SER A 16 -2.48 -0.69 -11.96
CA SER A 16 -1.41 -1.41 -12.67
C SER A 16 -0.14 -0.55 -12.86
N VAL A 17 -0.28 0.77 -12.86
CA VAL A 17 0.84 1.73 -12.86
C VAL A 17 1.20 2.12 -11.42
N ASN A 18 1.16 1.17 -10.49
CA ASN A 18 1.71 1.38 -9.17
C ASN A 18 3.26 1.31 -9.25
N PRO A 19 3.98 2.43 -9.07
CA PRO A 19 5.43 2.47 -9.24
C PRO A 19 6.17 1.57 -8.26
N SER A 20 5.65 1.38 -7.04
CA SER A 20 6.22 0.50 -6.02
C SER A 20 6.07 -0.97 -6.40
N ALA A 21 4.88 -1.37 -6.88
CA ALA A 21 4.65 -2.74 -7.34
C ALA A 21 5.45 -3.09 -8.59
N LEU A 22 5.56 -2.14 -9.54
CA LEU A 22 6.37 -2.26 -10.75
C LEU A 22 7.87 -2.29 -10.44
N ALA A 23 8.36 -1.43 -9.56
CA ALA A 23 9.76 -1.41 -9.16
C ALA A 23 10.17 -2.75 -8.54
N MET A 24 9.34 -3.31 -7.66
CA MET A 24 9.64 -4.59 -7.01
C MET A 24 9.56 -5.78 -7.97
N THR A 25 8.56 -5.82 -8.87
CA THR A 25 8.49 -6.88 -9.89
C THR A 25 9.67 -6.80 -10.85
N LEU A 26 10.03 -5.59 -11.31
CA LEU A 26 11.19 -5.39 -12.17
C LEU A 26 12.48 -5.83 -11.47
N TYR A 27 12.65 -5.44 -10.19
CA TYR A 27 13.78 -5.87 -9.37
C TYR A 27 13.88 -7.40 -9.26
N LEU A 28 12.77 -8.10 -8.98
CA LEU A 28 12.78 -9.56 -8.84
C LEU A 28 13.11 -10.26 -10.17
N VAL A 29 12.62 -9.73 -11.30
CA VAL A 29 12.90 -10.29 -12.62
C VAL A 29 14.35 -10.04 -13.02
N THR A 30 14.88 -8.83 -12.81
CA THR A 30 16.27 -8.48 -13.18
C THR A 30 17.30 -9.15 -12.29
N THR A 31 16.96 -9.45 -11.03
CA THR A 31 17.83 -10.21 -10.10
C THR A 31 17.73 -11.73 -10.27
N GLY A 32 16.97 -12.22 -11.26
CA GLY A 32 16.88 -13.65 -11.58
C GLY A 32 16.09 -14.47 -10.55
N ALA A 33 15.11 -13.87 -9.87
CA ALA A 33 14.24 -14.62 -8.97
C ALA A 33 13.51 -15.74 -9.71
N ARG A 34 13.40 -16.91 -9.06
CA ARG A 34 12.63 -18.05 -9.62
C ARG A 34 11.19 -17.61 -9.90
N THR A 35 10.62 -18.05 -11.02
CA THR A 35 9.25 -17.73 -11.45
C THR A 35 8.22 -17.91 -10.33
N GLY A 36 8.32 -18.99 -9.54
CA GLY A 36 7.42 -19.23 -8.41
C GLY A 36 7.46 -18.13 -7.34
N ARG A 37 8.61 -17.49 -7.11
CA ARG A 37 8.73 -16.38 -6.14
C ARG A 37 8.08 -15.11 -6.65
N VAL A 38 8.27 -14.80 -7.93
CA VAL A 38 7.58 -13.68 -8.60
C VAL A 38 6.07 -13.89 -8.54
N LEU A 39 5.59 -15.09 -8.85
CA LEU A 39 4.18 -15.45 -8.74
C LEU A 39 3.67 -15.37 -7.31
N THR A 40 4.47 -15.75 -6.30
CA THR A 40 4.08 -15.64 -4.89
C THR A 40 3.93 -14.19 -4.46
N TYR A 41 4.84 -13.32 -4.90
CA TYR A 41 4.73 -11.87 -4.68
C TYR A 41 3.47 -11.31 -5.33
N ILE A 42 3.23 -11.60 -6.61
CA ILE A 42 2.03 -11.15 -7.33
C ILE A 42 0.75 -11.66 -6.66
N ALA A 43 0.72 -12.94 -6.26
CA ALA A 43 -0.40 -13.54 -5.57
C ALA A 43 -0.66 -12.87 -4.21
N ALA A 44 0.39 -12.49 -3.48
CA ALA A 44 0.25 -11.78 -2.21
C ALA A 44 -0.38 -10.39 -2.40
N VAL A 45 0.08 -9.62 -3.39
CA VAL A 45 -0.50 -8.31 -3.75
C VAL A 45 -1.98 -8.48 -4.10
N PHE A 46 -2.29 -9.42 -5.00
CA PHE A 46 -3.66 -9.70 -5.42
C PHE A 46 -4.56 -10.12 -4.26
N LEU A 47 -4.14 -11.09 -3.44
CA LEU A 47 -4.92 -11.59 -2.33
C LEU A 47 -5.12 -10.52 -1.26
N THR A 48 -4.15 -9.64 -1.03
CA THR A 48 -4.27 -8.54 -0.08
C THR A 48 -5.36 -7.58 -0.52
N TYR A 49 -5.30 -7.09 -1.76
CA TYR A 49 -6.34 -6.21 -2.30
C TYR A 49 -7.72 -6.88 -2.37
N PHE A 50 -7.77 -8.15 -2.80
CA PHE A 50 -9.01 -8.92 -2.84
C PHE A 50 -9.62 -9.05 -1.43
N THR A 51 -8.80 -9.36 -0.43
CA THR A 51 -9.25 -9.49 0.96
C THR A 51 -9.74 -8.15 1.50
N ILE A 52 -9.02 -7.06 1.27
CA ILE A 52 -9.45 -5.72 1.68
C ILE A 52 -10.80 -5.38 1.03
N GLY A 53 -10.92 -5.56 -0.28
CA GLY A 53 -12.18 -5.33 -1.02
C GLY A 53 -13.32 -6.20 -0.51
N LEU A 54 -13.05 -7.47 -0.21
CA LEU A 54 -14.03 -8.39 0.37
C LEU A 54 -14.48 -7.92 1.76
N LEU A 55 -13.55 -7.51 2.62
CA LEU A 55 -13.88 -6.97 3.94
C LEU A 55 -14.72 -5.69 3.84
N LEU A 56 -14.39 -4.80 2.91
CA LEU A 56 -15.19 -3.60 2.63
C LEU A 56 -16.62 -3.96 2.19
N MET A 57 -16.78 -4.95 1.30
CA MET A 57 -18.09 -5.46 0.88
C MET A 57 -18.87 -6.14 2.00
N LEU A 58 -18.17 -6.75 2.96
CA LEU A 58 -18.76 -7.38 4.15
C LEU A 58 -19.15 -6.37 5.24
N GLY A 59 -18.97 -5.07 5.01
CA GLY A 59 -19.39 -4.01 5.94
C GLY A 59 -18.28 -3.48 6.85
N LEU A 60 -17.00 -3.69 6.51
CA LEU A 60 -15.89 -2.99 7.18
C LEU A 60 -16.06 -1.46 7.11
N THR A 61 -16.79 -0.96 6.12
CA THR A 61 -17.19 0.46 6.00
C THR A 61 -17.94 0.98 7.23
N THR A 62 -18.79 0.18 7.87
CA THR A 62 -19.52 0.57 9.09
C THR A 62 -18.60 0.69 10.31
N LEU A 63 -17.60 -0.18 10.40
CA LEU A 63 -16.57 -0.08 11.44
C LEU A 63 -15.69 1.14 11.21
N LEU A 64 -15.29 1.38 9.96
CA LEU A 64 -14.51 2.54 9.55
C LEU A 64 -15.24 3.86 9.84
N SER A 65 -16.55 3.95 9.56
CA SER A 65 -17.33 5.16 9.83
C SER A 65 -17.47 5.45 11.33
N THR A 66 -17.63 4.41 12.16
CA THR A 66 -17.62 4.56 13.62
C THR A 66 -16.27 5.06 14.14
N PHE A 67 -15.18 4.52 13.58
CA PHE A 67 -13.84 4.98 13.91
C PHE A 67 -13.65 6.43 13.45
N GLN A 68 -14.05 6.76 12.23
CA GLN A 68 -13.97 8.12 11.69
C GLN A 68 -14.71 9.14 12.56
N ALA A 69 -15.95 8.82 12.98
CA ALA A 69 -16.72 9.69 13.88
C ALA A 69 -15.99 9.97 15.21
N ALA A 70 -15.18 9.02 15.72
CA ALA A 70 -14.36 9.25 16.91
C ALA A 70 -13.18 10.21 16.66
N PHE A 71 -12.76 10.37 15.40
CA PHE A 71 -11.70 11.31 14.97
C PHE A 71 -12.27 12.63 14.40
N GLU A 72 -13.58 12.78 14.28
CA GLU A 72 -14.25 14.02 13.85
C GLU A 72 -14.43 14.99 15.02
N ASN A 73 -13.33 15.35 15.68
CA ASN A 73 -13.32 16.39 16.70
C ASN A 73 -12.04 17.23 16.64
N MET A 74 -12.11 18.44 17.18
CA MET A 74 -11.01 19.39 17.16
C MET A 74 -9.72 18.82 17.77
N VAL A 75 -9.83 18.02 18.83
CA VAL A 75 -8.67 17.42 19.49
C VAL A 75 -7.98 16.41 18.56
N ALA A 76 -8.74 15.55 17.90
CA ALA A 76 -8.23 14.58 16.94
C ALA A 76 -7.55 15.28 15.75
N TYR A 77 -8.14 16.35 15.20
CA TYR A 77 -7.51 17.13 14.14
C TYR A 77 -6.20 17.79 14.59
N VAL A 78 -6.15 18.37 15.79
CA VAL A 78 -4.92 18.95 16.33
C VAL A 78 -3.85 17.89 16.55
N VAL A 79 -4.21 16.74 17.12
CA VAL A 79 -3.28 15.62 17.33
C VAL A 79 -2.76 15.10 15.99
N GLN A 80 -3.61 14.95 14.98
CA GLN A 80 -3.22 14.52 13.64
C GLN A 80 -2.31 15.55 12.97
N ALA A 81 -2.61 16.84 13.09
CA ALA A 81 -1.79 17.92 12.54
C ALA A 81 -0.41 17.98 13.22
N VAL A 82 -0.35 17.88 14.55
CA VAL A 82 0.91 17.86 15.31
C VAL A 82 1.72 16.61 14.97
N THR A 83 1.09 15.44 14.89
CA THR A 83 1.76 14.18 14.53
C THR A 83 2.32 14.24 13.11
N GLY A 84 1.51 14.72 12.15
CA GLY A 84 1.95 14.90 10.76
C GLY A 84 3.07 15.92 10.63
N ALA A 85 2.99 17.06 11.34
CA ALA A 85 4.06 18.05 11.37
C ALA A 85 5.33 17.49 12.02
N ALA A 86 5.23 16.73 13.11
CA ALA A 86 6.36 16.09 13.75
C ALA A 86 7.04 15.07 12.83
N MET A 87 6.26 14.21 12.14
CA MET A 87 6.76 13.29 11.13
C MET A 87 7.43 14.01 9.96
N LEU A 88 6.84 15.11 9.49
CA LEU A 88 7.39 15.93 8.42
C LEU A 88 8.72 16.59 8.82
N ILE A 89 8.78 17.19 10.01
CA ILE A 89 10.02 17.77 10.56
C ILE A 89 11.08 16.70 10.77
N TYR A 90 10.68 15.53 11.28
CA TYR A 90 11.56 14.39 11.45
C TYR A 90 12.15 13.92 10.11
N SER A 91 11.38 13.96 9.02
CA SER A 91 11.86 13.63 7.67
C SER A 91 13.04 14.50 7.21
N PHE A 92 13.14 15.76 7.66
CA PHE A 92 14.26 16.66 7.37
C PHE A 92 15.44 16.52 8.32
N SER A 93 15.31 15.75 9.40
CA SER A 93 16.43 15.52 10.31
C SER A 93 17.49 14.70 9.58
N PRO A 94 18.76 15.17 9.52
CA PRO A 94 19.82 14.42 8.89
C PRO A 94 19.98 13.11 9.66
N ASN A 95 19.48 12.04 9.06
CA ASN A 95 19.52 10.74 9.67
C ASN A 95 20.99 10.32 9.73
N LYS A 96 21.61 10.33 10.91
CA LYS A 96 22.98 9.80 11.12
C LYS A 96 23.07 8.27 10.94
N LEU A 97 22.02 7.66 10.40
CA LEU A 97 21.99 6.26 10.00
C LEU A 97 22.53 6.04 8.57
N GLU A 98 22.89 7.09 7.83
CA GLU A 98 23.63 6.95 6.57
C GLU A 98 25.15 6.96 6.80
N LYS A 99 25.60 5.82 7.30
CA LYS A 99 26.84 5.20 6.82
C LYS A 99 26.54 3.72 6.55
N ASP A 100 25.57 3.48 5.67
CA ASP A 100 25.39 2.21 4.97
C ASP A 100 25.24 2.58 3.50
N ASP A 101 26.25 2.23 2.71
CA ASP A 101 26.37 2.56 1.31
C ASP A 101 25.20 1.96 0.54
N GLY A 102 24.28 2.80 0.09
CA GLY A 102 23.11 2.39 -0.69
C GLY A 102 21.93 2.06 0.21
N VAL A 103 20.93 2.94 0.16
CA VAL A 103 19.53 2.49 0.15
C VAL A 103 19.30 1.71 -1.15
N GLU A 104 20.01 0.58 -1.32
CA GLU A 104 19.32 -0.62 -1.72
C GLU A 104 18.23 -0.77 -0.67
N THR A 105 16.98 -0.59 -1.06
CA THR A 105 15.91 -1.37 -0.46
C THR A 105 16.51 -2.75 -0.26
N LYS A 106 16.83 -3.13 1.00
CA LYS A 106 17.39 -4.44 1.32
C LYS A 106 16.34 -5.43 0.91
N ALA A 107 16.32 -5.77 -0.38
CA ALA A 107 15.52 -6.83 -0.90
C ALA A 107 15.92 -8.02 -0.05
N PRO A 108 14.97 -8.67 0.62
CA PRO A 108 15.31 -9.72 1.55
C PRO A 108 16.13 -10.73 0.78
N ARG A 109 17.43 -10.82 1.13
CA ARG A 109 18.41 -11.76 0.58
C ARG A 109 17.73 -13.10 0.38
N SER A 110 17.30 -13.37 -0.85
CA SER A 110 16.56 -14.56 -1.24
C SER A 110 15.67 -15.14 -0.13
N GLY A 111 14.82 -14.32 0.48
CA GLY A 111 13.87 -14.82 1.48
C GLY A 111 12.98 -15.89 0.82
N GLY A 112 12.65 -16.96 1.55
CA GLY A 112 11.76 -18.01 1.06
C GLY A 112 10.40 -17.47 0.62
N PHE A 113 9.54 -18.33 0.09
CA PHE A 113 8.20 -17.94 -0.40
C PHE A 113 7.40 -17.10 0.61
N ALA A 114 7.51 -17.40 1.91
CA ALA A 114 6.89 -16.63 2.99
C ALA A 114 7.38 -15.16 3.06
N ALA A 115 8.67 -14.91 2.85
CA ALA A 115 9.21 -13.55 2.83
C ALA A 115 8.68 -12.77 1.62
N MET A 116 8.59 -13.40 0.45
CA MET A 116 8.03 -12.78 -0.76
C MET A 116 6.53 -12.47 -0.59
N PHE A 117 5.80 -13.36 0.09
CA PHE A 117 4.41 -13.13 0.43
C PHE A 117 4.24 -11.94 1.39
N LEU A 118 5.00 -11.92 2.50
CA LEU A 118 4.99 -10.82 3.47
C LEU A 118 5.39 -9.48 2.86
N LEU A 119 6.35 -9.48 1.93
CA LEU A 119 6.71 -8.28 1.17
C LEU A 119 5.53 -7.76 0.36
N GLY A 120 4.84 -8.62 -0.40
CA GLY A 120 3.67 -8.23 -1.17
C GLY A 120 2.58 -7.65 -0.28
N VAL A 121 2.27 -8.30 0.84
CA VAL A 121 1.30 -7.80 1.83
C VAL A 121 1.70 -6.42 2.36
N THR A 122 2.98 -6.25 2.73
CA THR A 122 3.47 -5.01 3.36
C THR A 122 3.44 -3.85 2.36
N ILE A 123 3.93 -4.05 1.14
CA ILE A 123 3.91 -3.04 0.07
C ILE A 123 2.47 -2.62 -0.22
N THR A 124 1.57 -3.58 -0.42
CA THR A 124 0.16 -3.28 -0.67
C THR A 124 -0.49 -2.56 0.51
N ALA A 125 -0.20 -2.95 1.75
CA ALA A 125 -0.73 -2.30 2.94
C ALA A 125 -0.23 -0.85 3.09
N THR A 126 1.00 -0.54 2.67
CA THR A 126 1.55 0.83 2.69
C THR A 126 1.03 1.71 1.57
N GLU A 127 0.68 1.13 0.41
CA GLU A 127 0.11 1.84 -0.75
C GLU A 127 -1.41 2.01 -0.65
N PHE A 128 -2.10 1.14 0.10
CA PHE A 128 -3.55 1.23 0.22
C PHE A 128 -4.06 2.60 0.74
N PRO A 129 -3.44 3.23 1.77
CA PRO A 129 -3.85 4.55 2.24
C PRO A 129 -3.67 5.66 1.20
N THR A 130 -2.64 5.59 0.35
CA THR A 130 -2.41 6.57 -0.72
C THR A 130 -3.40 6.38 -1.87
N ALA A 131 -3.96 5.18 -2.02
CA ALA A 131 -4.99 4.89 -3.00
C ALA A 131 -6.41 5.32 -2.57
N PHE A 132 -6.62 5.57 -1.29
CA PHE A 132 -7.93 5.91 -0.71
C PHE A 132 -8.63 7.11 -1.38
N PRO A 133 -7.92 8.21 -1.74
CA PRO A 133 -8.52 9.33 -2.47
C PRO A 133 -9.13 8.97 -3.83
N TYR A 134 -8.69 7.87 -4.48
CA TYR A 134 -9.23 7.43 -5.76
C TYR A 134 -10.56 6.70 -5.65
N LEU A 135 -10.94 6.22 -4.45
CA LEU A 135 -12.20 5.49 -4.24
C LEU A 135 -13.43 6.40 -4.30
N GLY A 136 -13.24 7.72 -4.24
CA GLY A 136 -14.28 8.73 -4.39
C GLY A 136 -15.31 8.73 -3.24
N PRO A 137 -16.11 9.80 -3.12
CA PRO A 137 -17.13 9.91 -2.07
C PRO A 137 -18.24 8.85 -2.16
N SER A 138 -18.42 8.22 -3.32
CA SER A 138 -19.50 7.25 -3.57
C SER A 138 -19.23 5.84 -3.03
N ALA A 139 -18.05 5.59 -2.46
CA ALA A 139 -17.70 4.30 -1.85
C ALA A 139 -18.12 4.20 -0.37
N PHE A 140 -18.69 5.27 0.21
CA PHE A 140 -19.09 5.36 1.62
C PHE A 140 -20.46 6.01 1.77
#